data_AF-A0A9P8ZMF8-F1
#
_entry.id   AF-A0A9P8ZMF8-F1
#
_cell.length_a   1.000
_cell.length_b   1.000
_cell.length_c   1.000
_cell.angle_alpha   90.00
_cell.angle_beta   90.00
_cell.angle_gamma   90.00
#
_symmetry.space_group_name_H-M   'P 1'
#
loop_
_entity.id
_entity.type
_entity.pdbx_description
1 polymer ?
#
loop_
_entity_poly.entity_id
_entity_poly.type
_entity_poly.pdbx_seq_one_letter_code
_entity_poly.pdbx_strand_id
1 'polypeptide(L)'
;MYAEPIAPRAQLEVGTAVDMLRNGVQLAQTTAFKWDFIDRPQEGSMYFIFLTDQTPGLPPDGIRYFGKDQMNTLSISQEVTLDIFDSSAGFIPGQDAVAHRKRKAYRLSRGGHQSCILIHYTRFPGHHQPVPPQLLQQPVRRYPLHNPGKPPMVPLPGPGQVGQQAVLARQQTAAVNAQTVAHEQRERQRSDLARRQMAMPEPEYDEQDDGAQQITPRALALARYKRNHDLMSEVFNNAAKLHQPPPPPASVPGFSQAELEATTAKLEKELEELEAKSAASKRARSLDVDVSMTVDEVPVA
;
A
#
# COMPACT_ATOMS: atom_id res chain seq x y z
N MET A 1 14.61 10.24 -2.73
CA MET A 1 15.12 11.61 -2.92
C MET A 1 16.18 11.60 -4.01
N TYR A 2 16.22 12.66 -4.83
CA TYR A 2 17.30 12.85 -5.80
C TYR A 2 18.64 12.99 -5.06
N ALA A 3 19.66 12.24 -5.49
CA ALA A 3 20.88 12.09 -4.71
C ALA A 3 21.80 13.31 -4.76
N GLU A 4 21.77 14.09 -5.85
CA GLU A 4 22.66 15.22 -6.00
C GLU A 4 22.09 16.49 -5.34
N PRO A 5 22.95 17.32 -4.74
CA PRO A 5 22.54 18.56 -4.11
C PRO A 5 22.06 19.57 -5.16
N ILE A 6 20.87 20.11 -4.94
CA ILE A 6 20.36 21.24 -5.72
C ILE A 6 20.91 22.52 -5.10
N ALA A 7 21.47 23.41 -5.93
CA ALA A 7 22.06 24.67 -5.47
C ALA A 7 21.05 25.48 -4.62
N PRO A 8 21.42 25.94 -3.42
CA PRO A 8 20.48 26.63 -2.52
C PRO A 8 20.05 27.98 -3.11
N ARG A 9 18.82 28.38 -2.82
CA ARG A 9 18.23 29.65 -3.29
C ARG A 9 17.45 30.34 -2.18
N ALA A 10 17.62 31.65 -2.03
CA ALA A 10 16.87 32.43 -1.05
C ALA A 10 15.37 32.51 -1.37
N GLN A 11 15.03 32.60 -2.66
CA GLN A 11 13.66 32.67 -3.17
C GLN A 11 13.54 31.79 -4.42
N LEU A 12 12.34 31.26 -4.64
CA LEU A 12 12.02 30.41 -5.79
C LEU A 12 10.75 30.93 -6.46
N GLU A 13 10.94 31.47 -7.66
CA GLU A 13 9.85 31.93 -8.52
C GLU A 13 9.00 30.76 -9.03
N VAL A 14 7.72 31.00 -9.22
CA VAL A 14 6.74 29.97 -9.62
C VAL A 14 7.10 29.34 -10.96
N GLY A 15 7.47 30.16 -11.96
CA GLY A 15 7.86 29.66 -13.27
C GLY A 15 9.09 28.74 -13.19
N THR A 16 10.10 29.14 -12.43
CA THR A 16 11.29 28.32 -12.24
C THR A 16 10.99 27.01 -11.50
N ALA A 17 10.09 27.02 -10.51
CA ALA A 17 9.65 25.80 -9.85
C ALA A 17 8.99 24.82 -10.84
N VAL A 18 8.20 25.32 -11.78
CA VAL A 18 7.52 24.52 -12.82
C VAL A 18 8.53 23.90 -13.78
N ASP A 19 9.51 24.69 -14.24
CA ASP A 19 10.58 24.19 -15.12
C ASP A 19 11.41 23.11 -14.40
N MET A 20 11.76 23.34 -13.14
CA MET A 20 12.46 22.35 -12.32
C MET A 20 11.65 21.08 -12.13
N LEU A 21 10.34 21.17 -11.91
CA LEU A 21 9.46 20.00 -11.79
C LEU A 21 9.36 19.22 -13.11
N ARG A 22 9.18 19.91 -14.25
CA ARG A 22 9.13 19.28 -15.57
C ARG A 22 10.43 18.55 -15.90
N ASN A 23 11.57 19.20 -15.67
CA ASN A 23 12.89 18.59 -15.84
C ASN A 23 13.08 17.44 -14.85
N GLY A 24 12.62 17.59 -13.61
CA GLY A 24 12.64 16.56 -12.58
C GLY A 24 11.87 15.30 -12.96
N VAL A 25 10.74 15.42 -13.67
CA VAL A 25 9.99 14.25 -14.19
C VAL A 25 10.83 13.47 -15.21
N GLN A 26 11.52 14.16 -16.12
CA GLN A 26 12.43 13.51 -17.08
C GLN A 26 13.62 12.84 -16.37
N LEU A 27 14.18 13.52 -15.37
CA LEU A 27 15.25 13.00 -14.54
C LEU A 27 14.84 11.74 -13.76
N ALA A 28 13.62 11.73 -13.22
CA ALA A 28 13.05 10.61 -12.48
C ALA A 28 12.84 9.34 -13.33
N GLN A 29 12.88 9.42 -14.66
CA GLN A 29 12.82 8.27 -15.56
C GLN A 29 14.18 7.61 -15.81
N THR A 30 15.27 8.33 -15.60
CA THR A 30 16.63 7.90 -15.98
C THR A 30 17.58 7.81 -14.80
N THR A 31 17.30 8.52 -13.71
CA THR A 31 18.21 8.65 -12.57
C THR A 31 17.67 7.94 -11.35
N ALA A 32 18.55 7.21 -10.65
CA ALA A 32 18.21 6.52 -9.43
C ALA A 32 18.09 7.50 -8.24
N PHE A 33 17.04 7.33 -7.45
CA PHE A 33 16.76 8.06 -6.24
C PHE A 33 17.20 7.21 -5.06
N LYS A 34 17.84 7.84 -4.07
CA LYS A 34 18.18 7.17 -2.80
C LYS A 34 17.10 7.37 -1.75
N TRP A 35 16.97 6.41 -0.85
CA TRP A 35 16.21 6.57 0.38
C TRP A 35 17.08 7.28 1.40
N ASP A 36 16.63 8.43 1.88
CA ASP A 36 17.37 9.25 2.83
C ASP A 36 16.41 10.13 3.62
N PHE A 37 16.87 10.66 4.75
CA PHE A 37 16.10 11.63 5.53
C PHE A 37 16.48 13.05 5.15
N ILE A 38 15.47 13.91 5.04
CA ILE A 38 15.67 15.35 5.20
C ILE A 38 15.59 15.61 6.69
N ASP A 39 16.66 16.14 7.29
CA ASP A 39 16.63 16.53 8.70
C ASP A 39 17.18 17.93 8.91
N ARG A 40 16.37 18.77 9.56
CA ARG A 40 16.73 20.13 9.96
C ARG A 40 17.40 20.92 8.83
N PRO A 41 16.77 20.96 7.63
CA PRO A 41 17.40 21.54 6.45
C PRO A 41 17.72 23.02 6.68
N GLN A 42 18.85 23.46 6.13
CA GLN A 42 19.26 24.84 6.18
C GLN A 42 18.36 25.73 5.31
N GLU A 43 18.30 27.02 5.64
CA GLU A 43 17.60 28.00 4.81
C GLU A 43 18.16 28.01 3.39
N GLY A 44 17.27 28.14 2.41
CA GLY A 44 17.55 28.11 0.99
C GLY A 44 17.74 26.71 0.39
N SER A 45 17.79 25.66 1.22
CA SER A 45 17.95 24.29 0.75
C SER A 45 16.75 23.83 -0.08
N MET A 46 17.01 23.10 -1.16
CA MET A 46 15.99 22.53 -2.04
C MET A 46 16.21 21.04 -2.24
N TYR A 47 15.10 20.31 -2.35
CA TYR A 47 15.12 18.87 -2.52
C TYR A 47 14.07 18.44 -3.53
N PHE A 48 14.47 17.58 -4.45
CA PHE A 48 13.54 16.90 -5.34
C PHE A 48 13.27 15.49 -4.81
N ILE A 49 12.00 15.21 -4.52
CA ILE A 49 11.57 13.94 -3.95
C ILE A 49 10.51 13.28 -4.83
N PHE A 50 10.46 11.96 -4.68
CA PHE A 50 9.42 11.14 -5.25
C PHE A 50 8.66 10.47 -4.10
N LEU A 51 7.35 10.69 -4.03
CA LEU A 51 6.47 10.07 -3.05
C LEU A 51 5.57 9.05 -3.74
N THR A 52 5.52 7.83 -3.21
CA THR A 52 4.56 6.83 -3.66
C THR A 52 3.16 7.17 -3.13
N ASP A 53 2.12 6.69 -3.81
CA ASP A 53 0.72 6.94 -3.43
C ASP A 53 0.35 6.44 -2.02
N GLN A 54 1.17 5.54 -1.46
CA GLN A 54 0.99 5.04 -0.10
C GLN A 54 1.53 5.96 0.99
N THR A 55 2.26 7.02 0.64
CA THR A 55 2.86 7.93 1.62
C THR A 55 1.87 9.07 1.93
N PRO A 56 1.29 9.13 3.15
CA PRO A 56 0.35 10.18 3.49
C PRO A 56 1.08 11.52 3.69
N GLY A 57 0.82 12.48 2.80
CA GLY A 57 1.33 13.84 2.91
C GLY A 57 2.86 13.94 2.78
N LEU A 58 3.42 15.04 3.28
CA LEU A 58 4.86 15.28 3.26
C LEU A 58 5.54 14.57 4.45
N PRO A 59 6.68 13.88 4.23
CA PRO A 59 7.41 13.23 5.30
C PRO A 59 7.95 14.26 6.32
N PRO A 60 8.14 13.86 7.60
CA PRO A 60 8.70 14.73 8.61
C PRO A 60 10.16 15.10 8.26
N ASP A 61 10.49 16.37 8.41
CA ASP A 61 11.79 16.97 8.06
C ASP A 61 12.52 17.60 9.25
N GLY A 62 12.00 17.36 10.46
CA GLY A 62 12.66 17.75 11.72
C GLY A 62 12.35 19.18 12.12
N ILE A 63 11.56 19.88 11.31
CA ILE A 63 11.00 21.19 11.61
C ILE A 63 9.56 21.00 12.10
N ARG A 64 9.19 21.70 13.17
CA ARG A 64 7.82 21.80 13.65
C ARG A 64 7.22 23.11 13.17
N TYR A 65 5.99 23.08 12.68
CA TYR A 65 5.25 24.27 12.23
C TYR A 65 4.08 24.55 13.17
N PHE A 66 3.82 25.82 13.49
CA PHE A 66 2.62 26.21 14.25
C PHE A 66 1.37 26.23 13.38
N GLY A 67 1.51 26.65 12.12
CA GLY A 67 0.41 26.71 11.18
C GLY A 67 -0.01 25.33 10.69
N LYS A 68 -1.29 25.20 10.31
CA LYS A 68 -1.71 24.10 9.43
C LYS A 68 -1.16 24.34 8.03
N ASP A 69 -0.82 23.27 7.34
CA ASP A 69 -0.41 23.34 5.94
C ASP A 69 -1.54 23.94 5.09
N GLN A 70 -1.21 24.99 4.33
CA GLN A 70 -2.14 25.60 3.39
C GLN A 70 -1.81 25.14 1.98
N MET A 71 -2.82 24.64 1.25
CA MET A 71 -2.67 24.30 -0.16
C MET A 71 -3.22 25.43 -1.02
N ASN A 72 -2.39 25.94 -1.92
CA ASN A 72 -2.79 26.90 -2.95
C ASN A 72 -2.59 26.26 -4.32
N THR A 73 -3.64 26.24 -5.15
CA THR A 73 -3.59 25.69 -6.50
C THR A 73 -3.60 26.83 -7.51
N LEU A 74 -2.58 26.89 -8.36
CA LEU A 74 -2.38 27.91 -9.38
C LEU A 74 -2.50 27.30 -10.78
N SER A 75 -3.42 27.82 -11.58
CA SER A 75 -3.54 27.49 -13.00
C SER A 75 -2.62 28.40 -13.81
N ILE A 76 -1.47 27.88 -14.23
CA ILE A 76 -0.45 28.66 -14.96
C ILE A 76 -0.82 28.74 -16.46
N SER A 77 -1.33 27.65 -17.00
CA SER A 77 -1.88 27.57 -18.36
C SER A 77 -3.04 26.58 -18.40
N GLN A 78 -3.68 26.41 -19.56
CA GLN A 78 -4.76 25.42 -19.73
C GLN A 78 -4.31 23.98 -19.43
N GLU A 79 -3.02 23.68 -19.57
CA GLU A 79 -2.46 22.34 -19.42
C GLU A 79 -1.62 22.17 -18.15
N VAL A 80 -1.30 23.26 -17.45
CA VAL A 80 -0.39 23.25 -16.30
C VAL A 80 -1.08 23.82 -15.08
N THR A 81 -1.19 22.99 -14.05
CA THR A 81 -1.71 23.35 -12.75
C THR A 81 -0.69 22.97 -11.69
N LEU A 82 -0.36 23.93 -10.83
CA LEU A 82 0.64 23.79 -9.78
C LEU A 82 -0.03 23.90 -8.41
N ASP A 83 0.13 22.86 -7.60
CA ASP A 83 -0.22 22.89 -6.19
C ASP A 83 1.00 23.32 -5.37
N ILE A 84 0.80 24.26 -4.46
CA ILE A 84 1.80 24.75 -3.52
C ILE A 84 1.30 24.48 -2.11
N PHE A 85 2.02 23.62 -1.37
CA PHE A 85 1.80 23.38 0.04
C PHE A 85 2.71 24.28 0.86
N ASP A 86 2.12 25.15 1.67
CA ASP A 86 2.82 26.14 2.48
C ASP A 86 2.72 25.78 3.97
N SER A 87 3.87 25.45 4.56
CA SER A 87 4.04 25.29 6.00
C SER A 87 4.84 26.50 6.51
N SER A 88 4.20 27.39 7.26
CA SER A 88 4.79 28.65 7.76
C SER A 88 4.96 28.63 9.28
N ALA A 89 5.79 29.55 9.81
CA ALA A 89 6.14 29.64 11.23
C ALA A 89 6.72 28.31 11.77
N GLY A 90 7.78 27.83 11.12
CA GLY A 90 8.53 26.64 11.49
C GLY A 90 9.68 26.94 12.45
N PHE A 91 10.03 25.96 13.28
CA PHE A 91 11.18 25.99 14.19
C PHE A 91 11.73 24.59 14.46
N ILE A 92 13.00 24.52 14.84
CA ILE A 92 13.67 23.29 15.32
C ILE A 92 13.74 23.33 16.85
N PRO A 93 13.06 22.42 17.56
CA PRO A 93 13.13 22.32 19.02
C PRO A 93 14.57 22.20 19.52
N GLY A 94 14.90 22.98 20.56
CA GLY A 94 16.24 23.03 21.17
C GLY A 94 17.28 23.86 20.40
N GLN A 95 16.95 24.36 19.21
CA GLN A 95 17.85 25.18 18.40
C GLN A 95 17.27 26.58 18.13
N ASP A 96 16.02 26.65 17.72
CA ASP A 96 15.37 27.92 17.35
C ASP A 96 14.51 28.44 18.51
N ALA A 97 14.80 29.65 19.00
CA ALA A 97 13.98 30.31 20.02
C ALA A 97 12.72 30.98 19.44
N VAL A 98 12.70 31.20 18.13
CA VAL A 98 11.62 31.90 17.41
C VAL A 98 11.29 31.14 16.13
N ALA A 99 10.01 31.02 15.80
CA ALA A 99 9.52 30.36 14.60
C ALA A 99 9.67 31.24 13.35
N HIS A 100 10.78 31.03 12.63
CA HIS A 100 11.18 31.83 11.47
C HIS A 100 11.36 30.99 10.20
N ARG A 101 11.14 29.68 10.22
CA ARG A 101 11.32 28.82 9.05
C ARG A 101 10.02 28.70 8.25
N LYS A 102 10.15 28.42 6.96
CA LYS A 102 9.06 28.18 6.04
C LYS A 102 9.44 27.05 5.09
N ARG A 103 8.47 26.20 4.79
CA ARG A 103 8.59 25.16 3.76
C ARG A 103 7.50 25.36 2.73
N LYS A 104 7.91 25.39 1.47
CA LYS A 104 7.01 25.29 0.32
C LYS A 104 7.28 23.97 -0.39
N ALA A 105 6.24 23.19 -0.62
CA ALA A 105 6.31 22.02 -1.49
C ALA A 105 5.49 22.27 -2.74
N TYR A 106 6.11 22.09 -3.89
CA TYR A 106 5.54 22.36 -5.21
C TYR A 106 5.28 21.03 -5.91
N ARG A 107 4.08 20.87 -6.46
CA ARG A 107 3.65 19.66 -7.17
C ARG A 107 2.82 20.05 -8.39
N LEU A 108 3.09 19.42 -9.53
CA LEU A 108 2.23 19.58 -10.71
C LEU A 108 1.03 18.63 -10.59
N SER A 109 -0.18 19.19 -10.43
CA SER A 109 -1.43 18.43 -10.50
C SER A 109 -1.82 18.13 -11.95
N ARG A 110 -1.49 19.04 -12.87
CA ARG A 110 -1.65 18.88 -14.33
C ARG A 110 -0.37 19.32 -15.06
N GLY A 111 0.01 18.61 -16.12
CA GLY A 111 1.20 18.92 -16.93
C GLY A 111 2.53 18.40 -16.37
N GLY A 112 2.48 17.41 -15.46
CA GLY A 112 3.63 16.76 -14.84
C GLY A 112 3.24 15.46 -14.12
N HIS A 113 4.01 15.05 -13.11
CA HIS A 113 3.76 13.83 -12.33
C HIS A 113 3.47 14.15 -10.86
N GLN A 114 2.35 13.69 -10.33
CA GLN A 114 1.89 14.05 -8.96
C GLN A 114 2.80 13.52 -7.85
N SER A 115 3.46 12.38 -8.07
CA SER A 115 4.46 11.84 -7.14
C SER A 115 5.75 12.65 -7.06
N CYS A 116 6.04 13.52 -8.05
CA CYS A 116 7.23 14.35 -8.07
C CYS A 116 6.97 15.66 -7.34
N ILE A 117 7.76 15.93 -6.29
CA ILE A 117 7.59 17.11 -5.44
C ILE A 117 8.93 17.80 -5.28
N LEU A 118 8.93 19.12 -5.48
CA LEU A 118 10.06 19.99 -5.18
C LEU A 118 9.80 20.67 -3.83
N ILE A 119 10.69 20.48 -2.87
CA ILE A 119 10.60 21.11 -1.55
C ILE A 119 11.64 22.22 -1.47
N HIS A 120 11.22 23.40 -0.99
CA HIS A 120 12.08 24.56 -0.76
C HIS A 120 11.92 25.07 0.66
N TYR A 121 13.05 25.18 1.36
CA TYR A 121 13.12 25.71 2.72
C TYR A 121 13.59 27.15 2.68
N THR A 122 12.84 28.06 3.28
CA THR A 122 13.15 29.50 3.30
C THR A 122 12.87 30.09 4.67
N ARG A 123 13.29 31.34 4.86
CA ARG A 123 12.89 32.12 6.03
C ARG A 123 11.46 32.64 5.84
N PHE A 124 10.65 32.54 6.88
CA PHE A 124 9.30 33.08 6.94
C PHE A 124 9.38 34.63 6.98
N PRO A 125 8.80 35.34 6.00
CA PRO A 125 8.87 36.80 5.93
C PRO A 125 7.87 37.50 6.85
N GLY A 126 6.90 36.77 7.42
CA GLY A 126 5.89 37.32 8.32
C GLY A 126 6.42 37.56 9.74
N HIS A 127 5.52 37.89 10.66
CA HIS A 127 5.88 38.09 12.06
C HIS A 127 6.39 36.79 12.70
N HIS A 128 7.62 36.81 13.21
CA HIS A 128 8.24 35.66 13.85
C HIS A 128 7.66 35.49 15.25
N GLN A 129 7.12 34.30 15.54
CA GLN A 129 6.48 34.03 16.83
C GLN A 129 7.48 33.36 17.79
N PRO A 130 7.59 33.81 19.05
CA PRO A 130 8.44 33.14 20.03
C PRO A 130 7.95 31.71 20.27
N VAL A 131 8.89 30.77 20.39
CA VAL A 131 8.55 29.36 20.59
C VAL A 131 8.18 29.12 22.06
N PRO A 132 7.00 28.54 22.37
CA PRO A 132 6.65 28.18 23.74
C PRO A 132 7.70 27.24 24.37
N PRO A 133 8.15 27.49 25.62
CA PRO A 133 9.20 26.69 26.25
C PRO A 133 8.92 25.18 26.30
N GLN A 134 7.64 24.80 26.43
CA GLN A 134 7.21 23.39 26.45
C GLN A 134 7.50 22.68 25.13
N LEU A 135 7.46 23.40 24.01
CA LEU A 135 7.71 22.85 22.68
C LEU A 135 9.20 22.82 22.33
N LEU A 136 10.05 23.60 22.99
CA LEU A 136 11.49 23.57 22.80
C LEU A 136 12.11 22.25 23.27
N GLN A 137 11.56 21.64 24.31
CA GLN A 137 12.07 20.38 24.87
C GLN A 137 11.49 19.14 24.18
N GLN A 138 10.39 19.28 23.43
CA GLN A 138 9.74 18.14 22.78
C GLN A 138 10.36 17.89 21.39
N PRO A 139 11.05 16.75 21.18
CA PRO A 139 11.61 16.45 19.87
C PRO A 139 10.50 16.23 18.84
N VAL A 140 10.72 16.68 17.60
CA VAL A 140 9.77 16.49 16.47
C VAL A 140 9.69 15.03 16.04
N ARG A 141 10.77 14.28 16.24
CA ARG A 141 10.92 12.86 15.87
C ARG A 141 11.91 12.19 16.81
N ARG A 142 11.95 10.85 16.79
CA ARG A 142 12.93 10.06 17.54
C ARG A 142 14.31 10.19 16.89
N TYR A 143 15.33 10.46 17.71
CA TYR A 143 16.74 10.52 17.32
C TYR A 143 17.53 9.47 18.11
N PRO A 144 18.67 8.96 17.58
CA PRO A 144 19.25 9.25 16.26
C PRO A 144 18.42 8.67 15.10
N LEU A 145 18.61 9.23 13.90
CA LEU A 145 17.98 8.72 12.68
C LEU A 145 18.66 7.42 12.25
N HIS A 146 17.87 6.40 11.94
CA HIS A 146 18.38 5.08 11.54
C HIS A 146 18.46 5.01 10.02
N ASN A 147 19.61 4.64 9.46
CA ASN A 147 19.79 4.51 8.01
C ASN A 147 18.66 3.63 7.42
N PRO A 148 17.92 4.12 6.40
CA PRO A 148 16.82 3.37 5.81
C PRO A 148 17.25 2.06 5.15
N GLY A 149 18.54 1.87 4.83
CA GLY A 149 19.10 0.59 4.35
C GLY A 149 18.57 0.12 2.99
N LYS A 150 17.79 0.95 2.28
CA LYS A 150 17.16 0.60 1.01
C LYS A 150 18.07 1.00 -0.17
N PRO A 151 18.22 0.15 -1.19
CA PRO A 151 19.02 0.47 -2.36
C PRO A 151 18.39 1.64 -3.16
N PRO A 152 19.21 2.41 -3.91
CA PRO A 152 18.70 3.40 -4.85
C PRO A 152 17.81 2.76 -5.92
N MET A 153 16.75 3.46 -6.33
CA MET A 153 15.80 2.98 -7.35
C MET A 153 15.41 4.09 -8.32
N VAL A 154 15.17 3.76 -9.59
CA VAL A 154 14.60 4.68 -10.56
C VAL A 154 13.08 4.71 -10.36
N PRO A 155 12.49 5.85 -9.98
CA PRO A 155 11.10 5.89 -9.52
C PRO A 155 10.06 5.89 -10.65
N LEU A 156 10.41 6.36 -11.86
CA LEU A 156 9.51 6.31 -13.02
C LEU A 156 10.03 5.34 -14.06
N PRO A 157 9.20 4.44 -14.60
CA PRO A 157 9.62 3.58 -15.70
C PRO A 157 9.90 4.44 -16.94
N GLY A 158 11.07 4.26 -17.55
CA GLY A 158 11.45 4.96 -18.77
C GLY A 158 10.58 4.57 -19.97
N PRO A 159 10.55 5.40 -21.04
CA PRO A 159 9.89 5.08 -22.30
C PRO A 159 10.53 3.81 -22.90
N GLY A 160 9.82 2.68 -22.83
CA GLY A 160 10.28 1.37 -23.32
C GLY A 160 10.27 0.25 -22.28
N GLN A 161 10.23 0.55 -20.97
CA GLN A 161 10.15 -0.48 -19.90
C GLN A 161 8.73 -0.81 -19.46
N VAL A 162 7.73 -0.10 -20.00
CA VAL A 162 6.31 -0.21 -19.65
C VAL A 162 5.71 -1.58 -20.00
N GLY A 163 6.38 -2.40 -20.82
CA GLY A 163 5.83 -3.66 -21.33
C GLY A 163 5.75 -4.82 -20.32
N GLN A 164 6.75 -5.02 -19.46
CA GLN A 164 6.81 -6.23 -18.62
C GLN A 164 6.38 -5.98 -17.17
N GLN A 165 6.81 -4.88 -16.54
CA GLN A 165 6.43 -4.62 -15.14
C GLN A 165 5.03 -4.04 -14.98
N ALA A 166 4.54 -3.21 -15.91
CA ALA A 166 3.19 -2.67 -15.81
C ALA A 166 2.11 -3.74 -16.02
N VAL A 167 2.38 -4.77 -16.85
CA VAL A 167 1.45 -5.88 -17.05
C VAL A 167 1.35 -6.76 -15.80
N LEU A 168 2.48 -7.05 -15.14
CA LEU A 168 2.49 -7.81 -13.88
C LEU A 168 1.83 -7.04 -12.73
N ALA A 169 2.13 -5.75 -12.57
CA ALA A 169 1.51 -4.92 -11.53
C ALA A 169 0.00 -4.72 -11.78
N ARG A 170 -0.42 -4.56 -13.04
CA ARG A 170 -1.83 -4.43 -13.44
C ARG A 170 -2.59 -5.75 -13.35
N GLN A 171 -1.95 -6.90 -13.60
CA GLN A 171 -2.54 -8.22 -13.32
C GLN A 171 -2.75 -8.43 -11.81
N GLN A 172 -1.76 -8.06 -10.98
CA GLN A 172 -1.88 -8.23 -9.53
C GLN A 172 -2.94 -7.31 -8.92
N THR A 173 -3.02 -6.04 -9.33
CA THR A 173 -4.08 -5.13 -8.84
C THR A 173 -5.46 -5.48 -9.39
N ALA A 174 -5.57 -5.94 -10.64
CA ALA A 174 -6.84 -6.41 -11.20
C ALA A 174 -7.35 -7.67 -10.48
N ALA A 175 -6.47 -8.61 -10.12
CA ALA A 175 -6.85 -9.82 -9.39
C ALA A 175 -7.36 -9.52 -7.97
N VAL A 176 -6.68 -8.61 -7.25
CA VAL A 176 -7.10 -8.22 -5.88
C VAL A 176 -8.41 -7.42 -5.91
N ASN A 177 -8.58 -6.49 -6.85
CA ASN A 177 -9.84 -5.76 -6.98
C ASN A 177 -11.00 -6.67 -7.41
N ALA A 178 -10.76 -7.63 -8.31
CA ALA A 178 -11.77 -8.61 -8.71
C ALA A 178 -12.22 -9.50 -7.54
N GLN A 179 -11.30 -9.92 -6.66
CA GLN A 179 -11.63 -10.67 -5.45
C GLN A 179 -12.44 -9.82 -4.46
N THR A 180 -12.09 -8.54 -4.30
CA THR A 180 -12.77 -7.64 -3.37
C THR A 180 -14.21 -7.35 -3.83
N VAL A 181 -14.39 -7.05 -5.13
CA VAL A 181 -15.72 -6.81 -5.72
C VAL A 181 -16.56 -8.08 -5.73
N ALA A 182 -15.97 -9.25 -5.99
CA ALA A 182 -16.69 -10.53 -5.92
C ALA A 182 -17.16 -10.84 -4.50
N HIS A 183 -16.35 -10.55 -3.48
CA HIS A 183 -16.74 -10.73 -2.08
C HIS A 183 -17.85 -9.76 -1.68
N GLU A 184 -17.77 -8.48 -2.10
CA GLU A 184 -18.78 -7.47 -1.81
C GLU A 184 -20.12 -7.78 -2.52
N GLN A 185 -20.09 -8.28 -3.76
CA GLN A 185 -21.31 -8.72 -4.46
C GLN A 185 -21.95 -9.94 -3.80
N ARG A 186 -21.15 -10.87 -3.27
CA ARG A 186 -21.66 -12.04 -2.52
C ARG A 186 -22.33 -11.61 -1.21
N GLU A 187 -21.73 -10.66 -0.49
CA GLU A 187 -22.31 -10.05 0.71
C GLU A 187 -23.63 -9.34 0.39
N ARG A 188 -23.70 -8.55 -0.69
CA ARG A 188 -24.93 -7.86 -1.11
C ARG A 188 -26.05 -8.81 -1.52
N GLN A 189 -25.75 -9.88 -2.26
CA GLN A 189 -26.74 -10.90 -2.60
C GLN A 189 -27.25 -11.64 -1.36
N ARG A 190 -26.38 -11.85 -0.37
CA ARG A 190 -26.74 -12.47 0.92
C ARG A 190 -27.60 -11.53 1.76
N SER A 191 -27.33 -10.23 1.73
CA SER A 191 -28.18 -9.22 2.38
C SER A 191 -29.53 -9.02 1.68
N ASP A 192 -29.59 -9.08 0.36
CA ASP A 192 -30.85 -8.93 -0.39
C ASP A 192 -31.77 -10.14 -0.24
N LEU A 193 -31.22 -11.35 -0.12
CA LEU A 193 -31.98 -12.56 0.25
C LEU A 193 -32.53 -12.49 1.68
N ALA A 194 -31.76 -11.94 2.63
CA ALA A 194 -32.22 -11.70 3.99
C ALA A 194 -33.31 -10.61 4.05
N ARG A 195 -33.20 -9.56 3.21
CA ARG A 195 -34.19 -8.47 3.14
C ARG A 195 -35.51 -8.90 2.51
N ARG A 196 -35.50 -9.89 1.61
CA ARG A 196 -36.72 -10.47 1.01
C ARG A 196 -37.52 -11.37 1.95
N GLN A 197 -36.93 -11.86 3.05
CA GLN A 197 -37.64 -12.65 4.07
C GLN A 197 -38.27 -11.80 5.19
N MET A 198 -38.04 -10.48 5.24
CA MET A 198 -38.59 -9.59 6.26
C MET A 198 -39.37 -8.40 5.68
N ALA A 199 -40.24 -8.67 4.71
CA ALA A 199 -41.32 -7.74 4.37
C ALA A 199 -42.53 -8.04 5.25
N MET A 200 -42.51 -7.56 6.50
CA MET A 200 -43.70 -7.48 7.34
C MET A 200 -44.14 -6.02 7.47
N PRO A 201 -45.46 -5.75 7.56
CA PRO A 201 -46.01 -4.41 7.56
C PRO A 201 -45.58 -3.67 8.84
N GLU A 202 -45.25 -2.40 8.68
CA GLU A 202 -44.85 -1.48 9.74
C GLU A 202 -45.97 -1.34 10.80
N PRO A 203 -45.71 -1.66 12.08
CA PRO A 203 -46.59 -1.30 13.18
C PRO A 203 -46.07 -0.04 13.86
N GLU A 204 -47.01 0.89 14.05
CA GLU A 204 -46.91 2.04 14.93
C GLU A 204 -46.74 1.62 16.42
N TYR A 205 -45.79 2.29 17.09
CA TYR A 205 -45.59 2.55 18.54
C TYR A 205 -45.76 1.43 19.59
N ASP A 206 -44.74 1.23 20.44
CA ASP A 206 -44.79 1.57 21.89
C ASP A 206 -43.47 1.25 22.62
N GLU A 207 -43.12 2.10 23.60
CA GLU A 207 -41.82 2.27 24.28
C GLU A 207 -41.41 1.15 25.26
N GLN A 208 -41.40 -0.13 24.88
CA GLN A 208 -40.96 -1.18 25.80
C GLN A 208 -40.25 -2.35 25.12
N ASP A 209 -38.92 -2.25 24.94
CA ASP A 209 -38.06 -3.33 24.45
C ASP A 209 -36.94 -3.65 25.46
N ASP A 210 -37.28 -4.48 26.44
CA ASP A 210 -36.31 -5.24 27.25
C ASP A 210 -36.06 -6.60 26.57
N GLY A 211 -35.01 -6.70 25.74
CA GLY A 211 -34.59 -8.02 25.25
C GLY A 211 -33.39 -8.04 24.29
N ALA A 212 -33.26 -7.07 23.39
CA ALA A 212 -32.08 -6.94 22.55
C ALA A 212 -31.17 -5.88 23.15
N GLN A 213 -30.08 -6.28 23.80
CA GLN A 213 -29.01 -5.34 24.18
C GLN A 213 -28.50 -4.65 22.91
N GLN A 214 -29.08 -3.49 22.60
CA GLN A 214 -28.61 -2.62 21.54
C GLN A 214 -27.16 -2.30 21.89
N ILE A 215 -26.22 -2.93 21.19
CA ILE A 215 -24.79 -2.72 21.41
C ILE A 215 -24.55 -1.24 21.13
N THR A 216 -24.47 -0.44 22.20
CA THR A 216 -24.28 0.99 22.05
C THR A 216 -22.92 1.23 21.37
N PRO A 217 -22.81 2.26 20.51
CA PRO A 217 -21.53 2.61 19.88
C PRO A 217 -20.40 2.77 20.90
N ARG A 218 -20.73 3.23 22.11
CA ARG A 218 -19.81 3.33 23.25
C ARG A 218 -19.33 1.97 23.75
N ALA A 219 -20.22 0.98 23.89
CA ALA A 219 -19.84 -0.38 24.28
C ALA A 219 -18.93 -1.04 23.23
N LEU A 220 -19.24 -0.86 21.94
CA LEU A 220 -18.40 -1.36 20.85
C LEU A 220 -17.02 -0.70 20.83
N ALA A 221 -16.96 0.63 21.02
CA ALA A 221 -15.70 1.37 21.10
C ALA A 221 -14.84 0.89 22.28
N LEU A 222 -15.46 0.66 23.44
CA LEU A 222 -14.77 0.19 24.64
C LEU A 222 -14.26 -1.25 24.49
N ALA A 223 -15.03 -2.13 23.83
CA ALA A 223 -14.59 -3.48 23.49
C ALA A 223 -13.40 -3.47 22.52
N ARG A 224 -13.44 -2.60 21.48
CA ARG A 224 -12.31 -2.41 20.56
C ARG A 224 -11.07 -1.87 21.25
N TYR A 225 -11.24 -0.90 22.15
CA TYR A 225 -10.13 -0.33 22.93
C TYR A 225 -9.47 -1.40 23.81
N LYS A 226 -10.25 -2.18 24.58
CA LYS A 226 -9.73 -3.26 25.42
C LYS A 226 -8.98 -4.31 24.60
N ARG A 227 -9.60 -4.82 23.53
CA ARG A 227 -8.97 -5.83 22.67
C ARG A 227 -7.67 -5.32 22.02
N ASN A 228 -7.63 -4.06 21.59
CA ASN A 228 -6.42 -3.47 21.05
C ASN A 228 -5.34 -3.31 22.14
N HIS A 229 -5.74 -2.88 23.34
CA HIS A 229 -4.82 -2.74 24.46
C HIS A 229 -4.22 -4.07 24.88
N ASP A 230 -5.02 -5.14 24.93
CA ASP A 230 -4.56 -6.50 25.20
C ASP A 230 -3.55 -6.97 24.15
N LEU A 231 -3.86 -6.75 22.86
CA LEU A 231 -2.98 -7.10 21.74
C LEU A 231 -1.65 -6.33 21.78
N MET A 232 -1.69 -5.04 22.10
CA MET A 232 -0.48 -4.24 22.27
C MET A 232 0.35 -4.71 23.47
N SER A 233 -0.30 -5.10 24.58
CA SER A 233 0.40 -5.66 25.73
C SER A 233 1.11 -6.97 25.39
N GLU A 234 0.49 -7.83 24.57
CA GLU A 234 1.09 -9.07 24.09
C GLU A 234 2.27 -8.83 23.16
N VAL A 235 2.15 -7.87 22.23
CA VAL A 235 3.26 -7.45 21.36
C VAL A 235 4.44 -6.94 22.18
N PHE A 236 4.21 -6.08 23.19
CA PHE A 236 5.29 -5.57 24.04
C PHE A 236 5.88 -6.65 24.95
N ASN A 237 5.07 -7.54 25.50
CA ASN A 237 5.55 -8.66 26.33
C ASN A 237 6.35 -9.68 25.52
N ASN A 238 5.95 -9.97 24.28
CA ASN A 238 6.70 -10.84 23.37
C ASN A 238 8.00 -10.15 22.94
N ALA A 239 7.96 -8.89 22.54
CA ALA A 239 9.17 -8.14 22.17
C ALA A 239 10.17 -8.03 23.33
N ALA A 240 9.70 -7.94 24.59
CA ALA A 240 10.56 -7.92 25.76
C ALA A 240 11.19 -9.28 26.11
N LYS A 241 10.57 -10.40 25.69
CA LYS A 241 11.03 -11.77 26.00
C LYS A 241 11.91 -12.39 24.90
N LEU A 242 11.96 -11.80 23.70
CA LEU A 242 12.59 -12.40 22.53
C LEU A 242 13.99 -11.78 22.25
N HIS A 243 15.06 -12.52 22.57
CA HIS A 243 16.38 -12.33 21.92
C HIS A 243 16.42 -12.92 20.49
N GLN A 244 15.40 -13.70 20.11
CA GLN A 244 15.17 -14.21 18.75
C GLN A 244 13.66 -14.29 18.51
N PRO A 245 13.16 -13.96 17.31
CA PRO A 245 11.73 -14.07 16.99
C PRO A 245 11.25 -15.52 17.14
N PRO A 246 10.00 -15.75 17.59
CA PRO A 246 9.47 -17.09 17.73
C PRO A 246 9.42 -17.74 16.33
N PRO A 247 9.67 -19.05 16.23
CA PRO A 247 9.49 -19.76 14.97
C PRO A 247 8.05 -19.55 14.48
N PRO A 248 7.84 -19.41 13.15
CA PRO A 248 6.51 -19.29 12.59
C PRO A 248 5.63 -20.45 13.08
N PRO A 249 4.32 -20.21 13.31
CA PRO A 249 3.42 -21.23 13.82
C PRO A 249 3.52 -22.47 12.93
N ALA A 250 3.94 -23.59 13.53
CA ALA A 250 4.12 -24.84 12.84
C ALA A 250 2.75 -25.34 12.38
N SER A 251 2.57 -25.32 11.06
CA SER A 251 1.45 -25.88 10.30
C SER A 251 0.05 -25.39 10.70
N VAL A 252 -0.79 -25.22 9.69
CA VAL A 252 -2.21 -24.95 9.85
C VAL A 252 -2.82 -26.09 10.68
N PRO A 253 -3.59 -25.82 11.75
CA PRO A 253 -4.22 -26.89 12.52
C PRO A 253 -5.16 -27.68 11.60
N GLY A 254 -4.82 -28.96 11.38
CA GLY A 254 -5.58 -29.87 10.51
C GLY A 254 -4.87 -30.30 9.22
N PHE A 255 -3.66 -29.82 8.93
CA PHE A 255 -2.82 -30.35 7.86
C PHE A 255 -1.48 -30.83 8.42
N SER A 256 -1.42 -32.10 8.82
CA SER A 256 -0.13 -32.72 9.08
C SER A 256 0.51 -33.10 7.73
N GLN A 257 1.80 -32.81 7.58
CA GLN A 257 2.55 -33.19 6.39
C GLN A 257 2.49 -34.71 6.15
N ALA A 258 2.45 -35.49 7.22
CA ALA A 258 2.33 -36.95 7.17
C ALA A 258 0.99 -37.43 6.56
N GLU A 259 -0.14 -36.75 6.84
CA GLU A 259 -1.44 -37.10 6.23
C GLU A 259 -1.49 -36.75 4.73
N LEU A 260 -0.82 -35.67 4.32
CA LEU A 260 -0.70 -35.28 2.91
C LEU A 260 0.19 -36.27 2.13
N GLU A 261 1.30 -36.71 2.72
CA GLU A 261 2.17 -37.72 2.12
C GLU A 261 1.48 -39.10 2.04
N ALA A 262 0.68 -39.46 3.05
CA ALA A 262 -0.12 -40.69 3.00
C ALA A 262 -1.23 -40.65 1.95
N THR A 263 -1.90 -39.51 1.78
CA THR A 263 -2.97 -39.36 0.77
C THR A 263 -2.43 -39.31 -0.66
N THR A 264 -1.28 -38.68 -0.87
CA THR A 264 -0.60 -38.69 -2.18
C THR A 264 -0.13 -40.09 -2.58
N ALA A 265 0.52 -40.83 -1.69
CA ALA A 265 0.93 -42.21 -1.95
C ALA A 265 -0.26 -43.14 -2.26
N LYS A 266 -1.41 -42.92 -1.61
CA LYS A 266 -2.64 -43.68 -1.91
C LYS A 266 -3.18 -43.37 -3.31
N LEU A 267 -3.22 -42.09 -3.68
CA LEU A 267 -3.72 -41.66 -5.00
C LEU A 267 -2.80 -42.12 -6.14
N GLU A 268 -1.49 -42.14 -5.93
CA GLU A 268 -0.54 -42.67 -6.92
C GLU A 268 -0.77 -44.16 -7.19
N LYS A 269 -1.04 -44.95 -6.14
CA LYS A 269 -1.36 -46.36 -6.30
C LYS A 269 -2.68 -46.60 -7.05
N GLU A 270 -3.71 -45.80 -6.75
CA GLU A 270 -4.99 -45.88 -7.46
C GLU A 270 -4.86 -45.49 -8.94
N LEU A 271 -3.97 -44.54 -9.27
CA LEU A 271 -3.65 -44.18 -10.65
C LEU A 271 -2.96 -45.32 -11.42
N GLU A 272 -1.98 -45.97 -10.82
CA GLU A 272 -1.26 -47.08 -11.46
C GLU A 272 -2.20 -48.29 -11.70
N GLU A 273 -3.07 -48.60 -10.75
CA GLU A 273 -4.09 -49.65 -10.91
C GLU A 273 -5.10 -49.31 -12.02
N LEU A 274 -5.56 -48.06 -12.09
CA LEU A 274 -6.47 -47.61 -13.16
C LEU A 274 -5.79 -47.63 -14.53
N GLU A 275 -4.52 -47.25 -14.61
CA GLU A 275 -3.77 -47.26 -15.85
C GLU A 275 -3.54 -48.70 -16.35
N ALA A 276 -3.13 -49.62 -15.46
CA ALA A 276 -2.99 -51.04 -15.75
C ALA A 276 -4.32 -51.67 -16.21
N LYS A 277 -5.43 -51.33 -15.54
CA LYS A 277 -6.77 -51.79 -15.90
C LYS A 277 -7.22 -51.24 -17.26
N SER A 278 -6.93 -49.97 -17.55
CA SER A 278 -7.23 -49.36 -18.85
C SER A 278 -6.40 -49.96 -19.98
N ALA A 279 -5.13 -50.28 -19.73
CA ALA A 279 -4.25 -50.95 -20.68
C ALA A 279 -4.69 -52.38 -20.98
N ALA A 280 -5.13 -53.12 -19.95
CA ALA A 280 -5.72 -54.45 -20.11
C ALA A 280 -7.03 -54.42 -20.91
N SER A 281 -7.92 -53.46 -20.64
CA SER A 281 -9.16 -53.29 -21.43
C SER A 281 -8.89 -52.87 -22.87
N LYS A 282 -7.88 -52.04 -23.13
CA LYS A 282 -7.46 -51.69 -24.51
C LYS A 282 -6.92 -52.91 -25.26
N ARG A 283 -6.12 -53.76 -24.60
CA ARG A 283 -5.61 -55.01 -25.18
C ARG A 283 -6.71 -56.04 -25.45
N ALA A 284 -7.67 -56.18 -24.54
CA ALA A 284 -8.83 -57.05 -24.74
C ALA A 284 -9.69 -56.56 -25.92
N ARG A 285 -9.89 -55.25 -26.04
CA ARG A 285 -10.67 -54.65 -27.13
C ARG A 285 -9.96 -54.71 -28.49
N SER A 286 -8.62 -54.75 -28.54
CA SER A 286 -7.89 -54.96 -29.80
C SER A 286 -7.94 -56.41 -30.29
N LEU A 287 -8.04 -57.39 -29.38
CA LEU A 287 -8.15 -58.82 -29.74
C LEU A 287 -9.54 -59.20 -30.25
N ASP A 288 -10.59 -58.53 -29.77
CA ASP A 288 -11.98 -58.80 -30.17
C ASP A 288 -12.33 -58.24 -31.57
N VAL A 289 -11.55 -57.28 -32.07
CA VAL A 289 -11.73 -56.72 -33.43
C VAL A 289 -11.11 -57.62 -34.51
N ASP A 290 -10.14 -58.47 -34.17
CA ASP A 290 -9.37 -59.28 -35.13
C ASP A 290 -10.06 -60.61 -35.49
N VAL A 291 -11.01 -61.09 -34.68
CA VAL A 291 -11.78 -62.33 -34.94
C VAL A 291 -13.00 -62.09 -35.85
N SER A 292 -13.39 -60.82 -36.05
CA SER A 292 -14.57 -60.44 -36.85
C SER A 292 -14.33 -60.35 -38.38
N MET A 293 -13.09 -60.51 -38.86
CA MET A 293 -12.71 -60.22 -40.26
C MET A 293 -12.50 -61.45 -41.16
N THR A 294 -12.75 -62.68 -40.69
CA THR A 294 -12.55 -63.88 -41.50
C THR A 294 -13.84 -64.69 -41.66
N VAL A 295 -14.68 -64.31 -42.62
CA VAL A 295 -15.75 -65.18 -43.16
C VAL A 295 -15.88 -64.98 -44.68
N ASP A 296 -15.76 -66.11 -45.37
CA ASP A 296 -16.18 -66.48 -46.73
C ASP A 296 -15.39 -66.00 -47.96
N GLU A 297 -14.40 -66.82 -48.36
CA GLU A 297 -14.09 -67.04 -49.78
C GLU A 297 -14.67 -68.39 -50.22
N VAL A 298 -15.68 -68.33 -51.08
CA VAL A 298 -16.36 -69.46 -51.72
C VAL A 298 -15.52 -69.96 -52.90
N PRO A 299 -15.30 -71.27 -53.08
CA PRO A 299 -14.60 -71.77 -54.25
C PRO A 299 -15.57 -71.86 -55.44
N VAL A 300 -15.21 -71.26 -56.57
CA VAL A 300 -15.90 -71.48 -57.84
C VAL A 300 -14.89 -72.05 -58.86
N ALA A 301 -15.21 -73.30 -59.25
CA ALA A 301 -14.84 -74.04 -60.45
C ALA A 301 -13.35 -74.29 -60.77
#